data_AF-A0A9X1JK78-F1
#
_entry.id   AF-A0A9X1JK78-F1
#
_cell.length_a   1.000
_cell.length_b   1.000
_cell.length_c   1.000
_cell.angle_alpha   90.00
_cell.angle_beta   90.00
_cell.angle_gamma   90.00
#
_symmetry.space_group_name_H-M   'P 1'
#
loop_
_entity.id
_entity.type
_entity.pdbx_description
1 polymer ?
#
loop_
_entity_poly.entity_id
_entity_poly.type
_entity_poly.pdbx_seq_one_letter_code
_entity_poly.pdbx_strand_id
1 'polypeptide(L)'
;MPSETSADLLEKFAQDRSSGGILSTLEPASSDAVRKILNEFPGISEQYLDFITVIGVGATRDEEFYILEPESAREYVDHQSFQIYNSPSSKALFSSSRPPQKIPENLVGVVSTGGSWRYCVRHGQGDAVFCLSFSDSQIDEEAADFFSFVNDLLANVDEG
;
A
#
# COMPACT_ATOMS: atom_id res chain seq x y z
N MET A 1 -15.35 11.51 20.71
CA MET A 1 -16.03 10.62 19.75
C MET A 1 -15.44 9.24 19.95
N PRO A 2 -16.21 8.15 19.97
CA PRO A 2 -15.60 6.82 20.01
C PRO A 2 -14.75 6.66 18.75
N SER A 3 -13.47 6.38 18.92
CA SER A 3 -12.58 6.00 17.82
C SER A 3 -13.09 4.67 17.27
N GLU A 4 -13.34 4.58 15.96
CA GLU A 4 -13.66 3.31 15.31
C GLU A 4 -12.56 2.29 15.59
N THR A 5 -12.93 1.07 15.97
CA THR A 5 -11.96 0.01 16.25
C THR A 5 -11.56 -0.69 14.95
N SER A 6 -10.44 -1.42 14.97
CA SER A 6 -10.00 -2.21 13.80
C SER A 6 -11.06 -3.22 13.36
N ALA A 7 -11.84 -3.77 14.29
CA ALA A 7 -12.94 -4.69 13.96
C ALA A 7 -14.10 -3.99 13.24
N ASP A 8 -14.45 -2.77 13.66
CA ASP A 8 -15.50 -1.97 13.03
C ASP A 8 -15.10 -1.62 11.58
N LEU A 9 -13.84 -1.23 11.36
CA LEU A 9 -13.33 -0.91 10.02
C LEU A 9 -13.31 -2.15 9.11
N LEU A 10 -12.88 -3.30 9.62
CA LEU A 10 -12.89 -4.54 8.84
C LEU A 10 -14.31 -4.95 8.44
N GLU A 11 -15.28 -4.82 9.35
CA GLU A 11 -16.70 -5.06 9.04
C GLU A 11 -17.22 -4.07 7.98
N LYS A 12 -16.86 -2.79 8.10
CA LYS A 12 -17.18 -1.76 7.09
C LYS A 12 -16.63 -2.11 5.72
N PHE A 13 -15.37 -2.54 5.62
CA PHE A 13 -14.78 -2.95 4.34
C PHE A 13 -15.44 -4.20 3.75
N ALA A 14 -15.76 -5.19 4.58
CA ALA A 14 -16.50 -6.36 4.14
C ALA A 14 -17.90 -5.99 3.63
N GLN A 15 -18.57 -5.06 4.29
CA GLN A 15 -19.87 -4.54 3.86
C GLN A 15 -19.78 -3.78 2.52
N ASP A 16 -18.79 -2.91 2.35
CA ASP A 16 -18.54 -2.20 1.08
C ASP A 16 -18.36 -3.21 -0.07
N ARG A 17 -17.47 -4.19 0.13
CA ARG A 17 -17.23 -5.25 -0.85
C ARG A 17 -18.52 -6.02 -1.21
N SER A 18 -19.29 -6.44 -0.21
CA SER A 18 -20.49 -7.26 -0.42
C SER A 18 -21.68 -6.50 -1.02
N SER A 19 -21.72 -5.18 -0.83
CA SER A 19 -22.81 -4.32 -1.32
C SER A 19 -22.59 -3.81 -2.75
N GLY A 20 -21.46 -4.15 -3.37
CA GLY A 20 -21.10 -3.68 -4.70
C GLY A 20 -20.37 -2.32 -4.72
N GLY A 21 -19.78 -1.93 -3.59
CA GLY A 21 -19.00 -0.70 -3.42
C GLY A 21 -17.65 -0.71 -4.13
N ILE A 22 -16.74 0.17 -3.71
CA ILE A 22 -15.43 0.37 -4.34
C ILE A 22 -14.55 -0.88 -4.26
N LEU A 23 -14.65 -1.63 -3.15
CA LEU A 23 -13.86 -2.83 -2.89
C LEU A 23 -14.45 -4.10 -3.54
N SER A 24 -15.59 -4.01 -4.22
CA SER A 24 -16.35 -5.17 -4.69
C SER A 24 -15.65 -6.05 -5.73
N THR A 25 -14.66 -5.51 -6.43
CA THR A 25 -13.84 -6.21 -7.44
C THR A 25 -12.64 -6.94 -6.85
N LEU A 26 -12.33 -6.73 -5.57
CA LEU A 26 -11.18 -7.35 -4.91
C LEU A 26 -11.42 -8.84 -4.68
N GLU A 27 -10.37 -9.63 -4.88
CA GLU A 27 -10.39 -11.08 -4.75
C GLU A 27 -9.69 -11.51 -3.45
N PRO A 28 -10.41 -12.11 -2.49
CA PRO A 28 -9.83 -12.60 -1.24
C PRO A 28 -8.67 -13.57 -1.48
N ALA A 29 -7.57 -13.33 -0.79
CA ALA A 29 -6.39 -14.17 -0.84
C ALA A 29 -6.70 -15.56 -0.26
N SER A 30 -6.28 -16.60 -0.99
CA SER A 30 -6.40 -17.98 -0.49
C SER A 30 -5.49 -18.22 0.72
N SER A 31 -5.82 -19.19 1.57
CA SER A 31 -4.96 -19.54 2.72
C SER A 31 -3.55 -19.99 2.32
N ASP A 32 -3.38 -20.53 1.11
CA ASP A 32 -2.05 -20.88 0.58
C ASP A 32 -1.25 -19.62 0.20
N ALA A 33 -1.91 -18.64 -0.43
CA ALA A 33 -1.30 -17.35 -0.74
C ALA A 33 -0.88 -16.61 0.53
N VAL A 34 -1.77 -16.52 1.53
CA VAL A 34 -1.46 -15.91 2.84
C VAL A 34 -0.27 -16.60 3.52
N ARG A 35 -0.20 -17.94 3.46
CA ARG A 35 0.94 -18.69 4.00
C ARG A 35 2.25 -18.38 3.27
N LYS A 36 2.21 -18.25 1.93
CA LYS A 36 3.38 -17.85 1.14
C LYS A 36 3.86 -16.46 1.52
N ILE A 37 2.95 -15.50 1.61
CA ILE A 37 3.22 -14.13 2.04
C ILE A 37 3.91 -14.11 3.41
N LEU A 38 3.37 -14.84 4.39
CA LEU A 38 3.94 -14.92 5.73
C LEU A 38 5.35 -15.55 5.76
N ASN A 39 5.63 -16.49 4.87
CA ASN A 39 6.95 -17.09 4.76
C ASN A 39 7.96 -16.14 4.11
N GLU A 40 7.52 -15.34 3.13
CA GLU A 40 8.36 -14.41 2.38
C GLU A 40 8.61 -13.11 3.16
N PHE A 41 7.59 -12.57 3.81
CA PHE A 41 7.61 -11.31 4.57
C PHE A 41 7.22 -11.57 6.04
N PRO A 42 8.09 -12.21 6.83
CA PRO A 42 7.78 -12.56 8.21
C PRO A 42 7.50 -11.30 9.05
N GLY A 43 6.33 -11.27 9.68
CA GLY A 43 5.87 -10.13 10.48
C GLY A 43 5.34 -8.96 9.66
N ILE A 44 4.91 -9.18 8.41
CA ILE A 44 4.12 -8.19 7.66
C ILE A 44 2.87 -7.77 8.47
N SER A 45 2.37 -6.57 8.20
CA SER A 45 1.21 -5.98 8.90
C SER A 45 0.06 -6.98 9.06
N GLU A 46 -0.42 -7.12 10.31
CA GLU A 46 -1.54 -8.00 10.64
C GLU A 46 -2.82 -7.46 10.00
N GLN A 47 -3.03 -6.14 10.03
CA GLN A 47 -4.18 -5.51 9.39
C GLN A 47 -4.19 -5.72 7.87
N TYR A 48 -3.03 -5.59 7.20
CA TYR A 48 -2.93 -5.91 5.78
C TYR A 48 -3.31 -7.37 5.49
N LEU A 49 -2.82 -8.31 6.31
CA LEU A 49 -3.15 -9.74 6.15
C LEU A 49 -4.64 -10.02 6.35
N ASP A 50 -5.25 -9.42 7.37
CA ASP A 50 -6.69 -9.53 7.62
C ASP A 50 -7.48 -8.94 6.45
N PHE A 51 -7.04 -7.78 5.93
CA PHE A 51 -7.66 -7.15 4.78
C PHE A 51 -7.65 -8.06 3.55
N ILE A 52 -6.48 -8.56 3.13
CA ILE A 52 -6.40 -9.39 1.93
C ILE A 52 -7.11 -10.74 2.11
N THR A 53 -7.21 -11.24 3.35
CA THR A 53 -7.90 -12.50 3.64
C THR A 53 -9.41 -12.36 3.53
N VAL A 54 -9.98 -11.25 4.00
CA VAL A 54 -11.45 -11.06 4.05
C VAL A 54 -11.96 -10.29 2.83
N ILE A 55 -11.23 -9.26 2.38
CA ILE A 55 -11.65 -8.34 1.32
C ILE A 55 -10.96 -8.72 0.00
N GLY A 56 -9.62 -8.76 0.00
CA GLY A 56 -8.84 -9.20 -1.15
C GLY A 56 -7.83 -8.23 -1.73
N VAL A 57 -7.23 -8.67 -2.83
CA VAL A 57 -6.26 -7.94 -3.67
C VAL A 57 -6.86 -7.66 -5.05
N GLY A 58 -6.28 -6.72 -5.80
CA GLY A 58 -6.70 -6.35 -7.15
C GLY A 58 -6.96 -4.84 -7.30
N ALA A 59 -7.48 -4.48 -8.48
CA ALA A 59 -7.97 -3.13 -8.76
C ALA A 59 -9.31 -2.90 -8.07
N THR A 60 -9.52 -1.70 -7.53
CA THR A 60 -10.86 -1.26 -7.10
C THR A 60 -11.80 -1.07 -8.30
N ARG A 61 -13.10 -0.98 -8.02
CA ARG A 61 -14.16 -0.93 -9.05
C ARG A 61 -14.00 0.26 -10.01
N ASP A 62 -13.48 1.37 -9.51
CA ASP A 62 -13.21 2.62 -10.21
C ASP A 62 -11.78 2.73 -10.73
N GLU A 63 -10.93 1.75 -10.44
CA GLU A 63 -9.51 1.70 -10.80
C GLU A 63 -8.66 2.86 -10.22
N GLU A 64 -9.18 3.57 -9.21
CA GLU A 64 -8.47 4.67 -8.52
C GLU A 64 -7.28 4.16 -7.70
N PHE A 65 -7.39 2.94 -7.14
CA PHE A 65 -6.29 2.29 -6.46
C PHE A 65 -6.29 0.76 -6.57
N TYR A 66 -5.14 0.18 -6.24
CA TYR A 66 -4.85 -1.23 -6.36
C TYR A 66 -4.31 -1.73 -5.03
N ILE A 67 -4.97 -2.73 -4.46
CA ILE A 67 -4.42 -3.51 -3.35
C ILE A 67 -3.55 -4.61 -3.97
N LEU A 68 -2.26 -4.62 -3.67
CA LEU A 68 -1.29 -5.50 -4.31
C LEU A 68 -1.15 -6.80 -3.52
N GLU A 69 -0.81 -7.88 -4.21
CA GLU A 69 -0.02 -8.93 -3.56
C GLU A 69 1.33 -8.32 -3.17
N PRO A 70 1.85 -8.64 -1.98
CA PRO A 70 3.00 -7.92 -1.45
C PRO A 70 4.25 -8.26 -2.25
N GLU A 71 5.03 -7.24 -2.59
CA GLU A 71 6.32 -7.38 -3.29
C GLU A 71 7.41 -6.59 -2.57
N SER A 72 8.67 -7.01 -2.71
CA SER A 72 9.77 -6.27 -2.10
C SER A 72 9.88 -4.88 -2.73
N ALA A 73 9.88 -3.82 -1.92
CA ALA A 73 10.01 -2.46 -2.44
C ALA A 73 11.37 -2.23 -3.14
N ARG A 74 12.35 -3.12 -2.94
CA ARG A 74 13.63 -3.09 -3.65
C ARG A 74 13.48 -3.40 -5.13
N GLU A 75 12.44 -4.10 -5.55
CA GLU A 75 12.17 -4.40 -6.97
C GLU A 75 11.77 -3.13 -7.74
N TYR A 76 11.26 -2.11 -7.04
CA TYR A 76 10.90 -0.84 -7.66
C TYR A 76 12.07 -0.02 -8.20
N VAL A 77 13.31 -0.32 -7.80
CA VAL A 77 14.49 0.36 -8.37
C VAL A 77 14.62 0.12 -9.88
N ASP A 78 14.10 -1.02 -10.34
CA ASP A 78 14.09 -1.40 -11.76
C ASP A 78 12.83 -0.90 -12.49
N HIS A 79 11.87 -0.32 -11.77
CA HIS A 79 10.66 0.25 -12.37
C HIS A 79 11.00 1.48 -13.23
N GLN A 80 10.41 1.56 -14.43
CA GLN A 80 10.72 2.63 -15.41
C GLN A 80 10.53 4.04 -14.81
N SER A 81 9.44 4.27 -14.08
CA SER A 81 9.22 5.56 -13.39
C SER A 81 10.36 5.90 -12.42
N PHE A 82 10.80 4.92 -11.62
CA PHE A 82 11.87 5.11 -10.65
C PHE A 82 13.17 5.50 -11.36
N GLN A 83 13.51 4.82 -12.45
CA GLN A 83 14.70 5.14 -13.25
C GLN A 83 14.61 6.52 -13.92
N ILE A 84 13.45 6.89 -14.47
CA ILE A 84 13.24 8.20 -15.10
C ILE A 84 13.46 9.31 -14.07
N TYR A 85 12.80 9.25 -12.92
CA TYR A 85 12.92 10.29 -11.90
C TYR A 85 14.31 10.33 -11.25
N ASN A 86 14.96 9.17 -11.11
CA ASN A 86 16.29 9.11 -10.50
C ASN A 86 17.45 9.25 -11.49
N SER A 87 17.16 9.48 -12.78
CA SER A 87 18.18 9.72 -13.80
C SER A 87 18.96 11.01 -13.51
N PRO A 88 20.23 11.11 -13.98
CA PRO A 88 21.01 12.33 -13.82
C PRO A 88 20.31 13.57 -14.39
N SER A 89 19.62 13.42 -15.51
CA SER A 89 18.88 14.49 -16.19
C SER A 89 17.72 15.01 -15.35
N SER A 90 16.91 14.11 -14.80
CA SER A 90 15.78 14.49 -13.93
C SER A 90 16.27 15.11 -12.63
N LYS A 91 17.33 14.57 -12.01
CA LYS A 91 17.94 15.13 -10.80
C LYS A 91 18.51 16.53 -11.01
N ALA A 92 19.04 16.83 -12.20
CA ALA A 92 19.53 18.17 -12.53
C ALA A 92 18.40 19.21 -12.66
N LEU A 93 17.19 18.79 -13.00
CA LEU A 93 16.02 19.67 -13.20
C LEU A 93 15.16 19.81 -11.95
N PHE A 94 15.05 18.74 -11.16
CA PHE A 94 14.09 18.62 -10.06
C PHE A 94 14.76 18.32 -8.72
N SER A 95 16.02 18.74 -8.53
CA SER A 95 16.82 18.38 -7.36
C SER A 95 16.05 18.65 -6.06
N SER A 96 15.61 17.57 -5.41
CA SER A 96 15.15 17.58 -4.03
C SER A 96 16.27 18.05 -3.12
N SER A 97 15.94 18.86 -2.11
CA SER A 97 16.89 19.30 -1.08
C SER A 97 17.34 18.14 -0.17
N ARG A 98 16.62 17.01 -0.20
CA ARG A 98 16.90 15.82 0.61
C ARG A 98 17.70 14.79 -0.21
N PRO A 99 18.73 14.17 0.35
CA PRO A 99 19.41 13.05 -0.31
C PRO A 99 18.43 11.87 -0.47
N PRO A 100 18.53 11.10 -1.56
CA PRO A 100 17.69 9.92 -1.77
C PRO A 100 17.91 8.92 -0.63
N GLN A 101 16.83 8.36 -0.10
CA GLN A 101 16.92 7.34 0.94
C GLN A 101 17.19 5.98 0.31
N LYS A 102 17.96 5.15 1.02
CA LYS A 102 18.13 3.75 0.65
C LYS A 102 16.83 3.01 1.01
N ILE A 103 16.24 2.31 0.04
CA ILE A 103 15.07 1.45 0.29
C ILE A 103 15.45 0.34 1.29
N PRO A 104 14.79 0.27 2.47
CA PRO A 104 15.02 -0.78 3.45
C PRO A 104 14.70 -2.18 2.90
N GLU A 105 15.40 -3.20 3.39
CA GLU A 105 15.13 -4.59 2.97
C GLU A 105 13.77 -5.10 3.44
N ASN A 106 13.26 -4.52 4.52
CA ASN A 106 11.98 -4.91 5.10
C ASN A 106 10.79 -4.08 4.60
N LEU A 107 10.99 -3.19 3.63
CA LEU A 107 9.91 -2.41 3.04
C LEU A 107 9.22 -3.23 1.94
N VAL A 108 7.90 -3.35 2.05
CA VAL A 108 7.07 -4.21 1.19
C VAL A 108 5.95 -3.36 0.60
N GLY A 109 5.85 -3.31 -0.72
CA GLY A 109 4.78 -2.59 -1.41
C GLY A 109 3.46 -3.34 -1.31
N VAL A 110 2.38 -2.63 -0.96
CA VAL A 110 1.07 -3.24 -0.72
C VAL A 110 -0.10 -2.50 -1.35
N VAL A 111 0.05 -1.21 -1.66
CA VAL A 111 -0.99 -0.43 -2.36
C VAL A 111 -0.35 0.47 -3.43
N SER A 112 -1.04 0.62 -4.56
CA SER A 112 -0.67 1.52 -5.65
C SER A 112 -1.87 2.37 -6.05
N THR A 113 -1.71 3.69 -6.11
CA THR A 113 -2.71 4.63 -6.64
C THR A 113 -2.24 5.27 -7.95
N GLY A 114 -1.25 4.68 -8.64
CA GLY A 114 -0.73 5.23 -9.90
C GLY A 114 0.78 5.07 -10.11
N GLY A 115 1.37 5.96 -10.93
CA GLY A 115 2.70 5.73 -11.53
C GLY A 115 3.93 6.26 -10.78
N SER A 116 3.77 7.14 -9.79
CA SER A 116 4.89 7.89 -9.19
C SER A 116 5.17 7.58 -7.71
N TRP A 117 4.36 6.76 -7.06
CA TRP A 117 4.60 6.31 -5.69
C TRP A 117 3.99 4.93 -5.43
N ARG A 118 4.42 4.32 -4.32
CA ARG A 118 3.88 3.07 -3.78
C ARG A 118 3.67 3.23 -2.29
N TYR A 119 2.56 2.70 -1.78
CA TYR A 119 2.34 2.63 -0.35
C TYR A 119 2.80 1.27 0.15
N CYS A 120 3.60 1.31 1.20
CA CYS A 120 4.37 0.20 1.68
C CYS A 120 4.11 -0.02 3.16
N VAL A 121 4.24 -1.26 3.61
CA VAL A 121 4.36 -1.62 5.03
C VAL A 121 5.78 -2.09 5.31
N ARG A 122 6.16 -2.16 6.59
CA ARG A 122 7.44 -2.73 6.99
C ARG A 122 7.23 -4.01 7.76
N HIS A 123 7.69 -5.13 7.20
CA HIS A 123 7.60 -6.39 7.93
C HIS A 123 8.50 -6.34 9.18
N GLY A 124 7.96 -6.83 10.30
CA GLY A 124 8.56 -6.78 11.62
C GLY A 124 8.40 -5.45 12.38
N GLN A 125 7.63 -4.47 11.86
CA GLN A 125 7.51 -3.14 12.47
C GLN A 125 6.06 -2.65 12.71
N GLY A 126 5.07 -3.53 12.58
CA GLY A 126 3.66 -3.21 12.85
C GLY A 126 2.88 -2.82 11.59
N ASP A 127 1.80 -2.06 11.79
CA ASP A 127 0.78 -1.79 10.76
C ASP A 127 0.92 -0.44 10.04
N ALA A 128 1.92 0.38 10.41
CA ALA A 128 2.13 1.69 9.80
C ALA A 128 2.38 1.59 8.29
N VAL A 129 1.81 2.55 7.56
CA VAL A 129 1.92 2.66 6.10
C VAL A 129 2.87 3.80 5.75
N PHE A 130 3.76 3.54 4.79
CA PHE A 130 4.76 4.48 4.31
C PHE A 130 4.56 4.76 2.82
N CYS A 131 4.62 6.02 2.43
CA CYS A 131 4.67 6.41 1.03
C CYS A 131 6.11 6.37 0.53
N LEU A 132 6.40 5.49 -0.44
CA LEU A 132 7.63 5.49 -1.22
C LEU A 132 7.42 6.33 -2.48
N SER A 133 7.96 7.54 -2.48
CA SER A 133 7.95 8.40 -3.66
C SER A 133 9.10 8.04 -4.59
N PHE A 134 8.78 7.73 -5.84
CA PHE A 134 9.80 7.46 -6.86
C PHE A 134 10.53 8.72 -7.30
N SER A 135 9.88 9.88 -7.16
CA SER A 135 10.38 11.16 -7.68
C SER A 135 11.65 11.64 -6.95
N ASP A 136 11.70 11.42 -5.64
CA ASP A 136 12.75 11.91 -4.75
C ASP A 136 13.33 10.80 -3.85
N SER A 137 12.89 9.54 -4.07
CA SER A 137 13.28 8.37 -3.28
C SER A 137 13.12 8.60 -1.78
N GLN A 138 12.07 9.33 -1.38
CA GLN A 138 11.73 9.52 0.02
C GLN A 138 10.76 8.45 0.49
N ILE A 139 10.88 8.13 1.77
CA ILE A 139 10.00 7.23 2.50
C ILE A 139 9.48 8.02 3.68
N ASP A 140 8.24 8.48 3.57
CA ASP A 140 7.56 9.25 4.61
C ASP A 140 6.40 8.39 5.16
N GLU A 141 6.11 8.50 6.45
CA GLU A 141 4.96 7.80 7.05
C GLU A 141 3.67 8.47 6.56
N GLU A 142 2.78 7.67 5.98
CA GLU A 142 1.49 8.12 5.44
C GLU A 142 0.38 7.96 6.48
N ALA A 143 0.38 6.83 7.20
CA ALA A 143 -0.62 6.51 8.20
C ALA A 143 -0.05 5.64 9.32
N ALA A 144 -0.64 5.76 10.51
CA ALA A 144 -0.24 4.99 11.68
C ALA A 144 -0.61 3.50 11.59
N ASP A 145 -1.63 3.16 10.80
CA ASP A 145 -2.11 1.79 10.59
C ASP A 145 -2.79 1.62 9.22
N PHE A 146 -2.87 0.37 8.75
CA PHE A 146 -3.33 0.03 7.41
C PHE A 146 -4.83 0.27 7.21
N PHE A 147 -5.68 0.00 8.21
CA PHE A 147 -7.12 0.20 8.09
C PHE A 147 -7.49 1.67 8.03
N SER A 148 -6.88 2.51 8.88
CA SER A 148 -7.05 3.97 8.79
C SER A 148 -6.66 4.47 7.41
N PHE A 149 -5.51 4.02 6.87
CA PHE A 149 -5.07 4.35 5.52
C PHE A 149 -6.10 3.99 4.43
N VAL A 150 -6.62 2.75 4.42
CA VAL A 150 -7.62 2.34 3.44
C VAL A 150 -8.93 3.12 3.62
N ASN A 151 -9.33 3.40 4.86
CA ASN A 151 -10.52 4.21 5.13
C ASN A 151 -10.39 5.62 4.56
N ASP A 152 -9.22 6.24 4.70
CA ASP A 152 -8.94 7.57 4.13
C ASP A 152 -8.92 7.53 2.60
N LEU A 153 -8.35 6.48 1.99
CA LEU A 153 -8.41 6.29 0.52
C LEU A 153 -9.86 6.24 0.02
N LEU A 154 -10.71 5.46 0.69
CA LEU A 154 -12.13 5.35 0.32
C LEU A 154 -12.87 6.68 0.48
N ALA A 155 -12.60 7.43 1.55
CA ALA A 155 -13.21 8.73 1.76
C ALA A 155 -12.84 9.73 0.65
N ASN A 156 -11.60 9.71 0.17
CA ASN A 156 -11.13 10.58 -0.92
C ASN A 156 -11.77 10.23 -2.27
N VAL A 157 -12.14 8.96 -2.48
CA VAL A 157 -12.83 8.51 -3.70
C VAL A 157 -14.29 8.99 -3.72
N ASP A 158 -14.99 8.97 -2.58
CA ASP A 158 -16.39 9.44 -2.48
C ASP A 158 -16.55 10.96 -2.68
N GLU A 159 -15.47 11.75 -2.55
CA GLU A 159 -15.46 13.21 -2.76
C GLU A 159 -15.21 13.64 -4.22
N GLY A 160 -14.87 12.70 -5.12
CA GLY A 160 -14.59 12.93 -6.55
C GLY A 160 -15.79 12.76 -7.48
#